data_AF-A0A9X3CHB5-F1
#
_entry.id   AF-A0A9X3CHB5-F1
#
_cell.length_a   1.000
_cell.length_b   1.000
_cell.length_c   1.000
_cell.angle_alpha   90.00
_cell.angle_beta   90.00
_cell.angle_gamma   90.00
#
_symmetry.space_group_name_H-M   'P 1'
#
loop_
_entity.id
_entity.type
_entity.pdbx_description
1 polymer ?
#
loop_
_entity_poly.entity_id
_entity_poly.type
_entity_poly.pdbx_seq_one_letter_code
_entity_poly.pdbx_strand_id
1 'polypeptide(L)'
;MNNPKLTVQLKSNEHCNLDSLPLRFGFSFPRDTTIEIFQTSQAEPDRKHGNRAKFDGYFLHPTTQERCYGTFVVLKTSNGIKLVTVWRNDQDTEFYLSEVMKNLRKDGELTTEILLDLHPKYVSGQLTKHSDLVNELSQNKASVHINAMQLKTDLFVDKLRREHAESSKALHEEIQSLKQELEKEQLRAGTSQVVTKTAPDILVSVEIGKVHRGSPCTILTMKNGQQWFMKTSTFDKTGTVTRKAKALIGHPVVVTSWDPVREPGKWSKQGYFRNVFEA
;
A
#
# COMPACT_ATOMS: atom_id res chain seq x y z
N MET A 1 -45.16 29.45 33.78
CA MET A 1 -45.54 28.21 34.49
C MET A 1 -44.25 27.51 34.91
N ASN A 2 -44.13 27.10 36.17
CA ASN A 2 -42.93 26.44 36.68
C ASN A 2 -43.03 24.95 36.28
N ASN A 3 -42.22 24.51 35.31
CA ASN A 3 -42.26 23.14 34.83
C ASN A 3 -41.77 22.18 35.92
N PRO A 4 -42.43 21.02 36.16
CA PRO A 4 -41.97 20.07 37.16
C PRO A 4 -40.56 19.58 36.82
N LYS A 5 -39.70 19.58 37.84
CA LYS A 5 -38.29 19.23 37.73
C LYS A 5 -38.09 17.78 38.17
N LEU A 6 -37.50 16.97 37.29
CA LEU A 6 -37.18 15.58 37.53
C LEU A 6 -35.66 15.37 37.56
N THR A 7 -35.13 14.85 38.65
CA THR A 7 -33.72 14.45 38.73
C THR A 7 -33.60 12.99 38.31
N VAL A 8 -32.80 12.72 37.29
CA VAL A 8 -32.59 11.37 36.75
C VAL A 8 -31.13 10.98 36.76
N GLN A 9 -30.87 9.70 37.01
CA GLN A 9 -29.54 9.11 36.93
C GLN A 9 -29.22 8.78 35.47
N LEU A 10 -28.03 9.19 35.04
CA LEU A 10 -27.47 8.88 33.73
C LEU A 10 -26.22 8.03 33.93
N LYS A 11 -26.27 6.79 33.41
CA LYS A 11 -25.16 5.85 33.47
C LYS A 11 -24.23 6.06 32.29
N SER A 12 -22.94 6.24 32.58
CA SER A 12 -21.92 6.57 31.58
C SER A 12 -21.71 5.50 30.52
N ASN A 13 -21.91 4.24 30.89
CA ASN A 13 -21.73 3.06 30.04
C ASN A 13 -23.06 2.52 29.45
N GLU A 14 -24.16 3.26 29.55
CA GLU A 14 -25.46 2.84 29.04
C GLU A 14 -25.87 3.59 27.77
N HIS A 15 -26.87 3.03 27.07
CA HIS A 15 -27.37 3.49 25.77
C HIS A 15 -27.61 5.00 25.69
N CYS A 16 -28.28 5.59 26.68
CA CYS A 16 -28.56 7.02 26.65
C CYS A 16 -27.28 7.87 26.51
N ASN A 17 -26.21 7.50 27.21
CA ASN A 17 -24.96 8.27 27.23
C ASN A 17 -24.02 7.90 26.07
N LEU A 18 -24.05 6.64 25.62
CA LEU A 18 -23.16 6.14 24.57
C LEU A 18 -23.70 6.35 23.16
N ASP A 19 -25.03 6.39 23.01
CA ASP A 19 -25.71 6.35 21.71
C ASP A 19 -26.62 7.58 21.52
N SER A 20 -27.54 7.83 22.46
CA SER A 20 -28.59 8.84 22.28
C SER A 20 -28.07 10.28 22.38
N LEU A 21 -27.43 10.62 23.50
CA LEU A 21 -26.90 11.97 23.74
C LEU A 21 -25.82 12.39 22.71
N PRO A 22 -24.86 11.52 22.32
CA PRO A 22 -23.84 11.85 21.35
C PRO A 22 -24.43 12.28 20.00
N LEU A 23 -25.26 11.41 19.40
CA LEU A 23 -25.82 11.70 18.08
C LEU A 23 -26.81 12.86 18.11
N ARG A 24 -27.64 12.93 19.14
CA ARG A 24 -28.84 13.80 19.12
C ARG A 24 -28.58 15.16 19.73
N PHE A 25 -27.64 15.24 20.66
CA PHE A 25 -27.35 16.46 21.41
C PHE A 25 -25.88 16.85 21.40
N GLY A 26 -24.99 16.04 20.80
CA GLY A 26 -23.60 16.42 20.56
C GLY A 26 -22.69 16.32 21.78
N PHE A 27 -23.07 15.55 22.80
CA PHE A 27 -22.24 15.36 23.98
C PHE A 27 -22.44 13.99 24.64
N SER A 28 -21.49 13.62 25.50
CA SER A 28 -21.58 12.49 26.42
C SER A 28 -20.94 12.85 27.76
N PHE A 29 -21.20 12.06 28.80
CA PHE A 29 -20.54 12.20 30.08
C PHE A 29 -19.53 11.07 30.32
N PRO A 30 -18.32 11.38 30.80
CA PRO A 30 -17.28 10.37 31.02
C PRO A 30 -17.52 9.51 32.27
N ARG A 31 -18.44 9.91 33.16
CA ARG A 31 -18.77 9.22 34.41
C ARG A 31 -20.26 9.28 34.68
N ASP A 32 -20.75 8.34 35.48
CA ASP A 32 -22.12 8.36 35.97
C ASP A 32 -22.45 9.72 36.59
N THR A 33 -23.59 10.26 36.23
CA THR A 33 -24.02 11.60 36.65
C THR A 33 -25.51 11.65 36.89
N THR A 34 -26.00 12.77 37.42
CA THR A 34 -27.41 13.10 37.51
C THR A 34 -27.70 14.31 36.67
N ILE A 35 -28.78 14.26 35.89
CA ILE A 35 -29.25 15.40 35.11
C ILE A 35 -30.65 15.81 35.55
N GLU A 36 -30.92 17.10 35.39
CA GLU A 36 -32.21 17.69 35.72
C GLU A 36 -33.02 17.90 34.43
N ILE A 37 -34.20 17.30 34.37
CA ILE A 37 -35.11 17.43 33.24
C ILE A 37 -36.35 18.21 33.69
N PHE A 38 -36.69 19.26 32.94
CA PHE A 38 -37.88 20.07 33.14
C PHE A 38 -39.00 19.53 32.24
N GLN A 39 -40.02 18.92 32.83
CA GLN A 39 -41.10 18.26 32.09
C GLN A 39 -42.04 19.30 31.45
N THR A 40 -42.41 19.07 30.19
CA THR A 40 -43.35 19.90 29.42
C THR A 40 -44.63 19.15 29.06
N SER A 41 -44.67 17.82 29.21
CA SER A 41 -45.88 17.01 29.08
C SER A 41 -46.05 16.04 30.24
N GLN A 42 -47.24 15.45 30.36
CA GLN A 42 -47.51 14.42 31.38
C GLN A 42 -46.77 13.13 31.05
N ALA A 43 -46.34 12.41 32.08
CA ALA A 43 -45.65 11.14 31.91
C ALA A 43 -46.62 10.02 31.51
N GLU A 44 -46.39 9.43 30.36
CA GLU A 44 -47.13 8.29 29.83
C GLU A 44 -46.40 6.98 30.17
N PRO A 45 -47.05 6.02 30.84
CA PRO A 45 -46.44 4.73 31.11
C PRO A 45 -46.22 3.93 29.81
N ASP A 46 -45.06 3.28 29.69
CA ASP A 46 -44.78 2.37 28.58
C ASP A 46 -45.65 1.11 28.74
N ARG A 47 -46.59 0.90 27.81
CA ARG A 47 -47.52 -0.23 27.80
C ARG A 47 -46.82 -1.60 27.73
N LYS A 48 -45.56 -1.66 27.25
CA LYS A 48 -44.78 -2.90 27.15
C LYS A 48 -43.90 -3.16 28.38
N HIS A 49 -43.54 -2.11 29.13
CA HIS A 49 -42.65 -2.21 30.29
C HIS A 49 -43.19 -1.34 31.43
N GLY A 50 -43.97 -1.92 32.35
CA GLY A 50 -44.71 -1.17 33.38
C GLY A 50 -43.89 -0.28 34.33
N ASN A 51 -42.55 -0.39 34.31
CA ASN A 51 -41.65 0.45 35.11
C ASN A 51 -41.04 1.62 34.32
N ARG A 52 -41.36 1.76 33.02
CA ARG A 52 -40.88 2.85 32.17
C ARG A 52 -41.97 3.89 31.95
N ALA A 53 -41.55 5.14 31.85
CA ALA A 53 -42.41 6.25 31.49
C ALA A 53 -41.74 7.10 30.41
N LYS A 54 -42.57 7.64 29.51
CA LYS A 54 -42.19 8.57 28.44
C LYS A 54 -42.82 9.93 28.72
N PHE A 55 -42.07 11.01 28.50
CA PHE A 55 -42.60 12.38 28.56
C PHE A 55 -41.73 13.30 27.72
N ASP A 56 -42.25 14.47 27.38
CA ASP A 56 -41.50 15.54 26.73
C ASP A 56 -41.01 16.54 27.77
N GLY A 57 -39.87 17.13 27.50
CA GLY A 57 -39.26 18.13 28.38
C GLY A 57 -38.05 18.78 27.76
N TYR A 58 -37.20 19.34 28.61
CA TYR A 58 -35.87 19.77 28.24
C TYR A 58 -34.88 19.62 29.39
N PHE A 59 -33.60 19.54 29.08
CA PHE A 59 -32.49 19.76 30.03
C PHE A 59 -31.61 20.91 29.53
N LEU A 60 -30.69 21.38 30.36
CA LEU A 60 -29.70 22.38 29.96
C LEU A 60 -28.45 21.69 29.42
N HIS A 61 -28.03 22.02 28.20
CA HIS A 61 -26.81 21.48 27.61
C HIS A 61 -25.62 21.73 28.56
N PRO A 62 -24.77 20.72 28.84
CA PRO A 62 -23.73 20.82 29.86
C PRO A 62 -22.75 21.98 29.61
N THR A 63 -22.36 22.19 28.34
CA THR A 63 -21.42 23.25 27.95
C THR A 63 -22.10 24.59 27.62
N THR A 64 -23.10 24.61 26.73
CA THR A 64 -23.68 25.86 26.23
C THR A 64 -24.78 26.44 27.13
N GLN A 65 -25.30 25.66 28.08
CA GLN A 65 -26.46 26.01 28.92
C GLN A 65 -27.75 26.29 28.12
N GLU A 66 -27.78 25.95 26.84
CA GLU A 66 -28.98 26.05 26.01
C GLU A 66 -30.01 24.98 26.37
N ARG A 67 -31.28 25.28 26.13
CA ARG A 67 -32.37 24.32 26.38
C ARG A 67 -32.42 23.28 25.28
N CYS A 68 -32.18 22.03 25.64
CA CYS A 68 -32.29 20.87 24.76
C CYS A 68 -33.64 20.21 24.92
N TYR A 69 -34.59 20.51 24.02
CA TYR A 69 -35.92 19.91 24.04
C TYR A 69 -35.91 18.50 23.44
N GLY A 70 -36.71 17.62 24.03
CA GLY A 70 -36.81 16.26 23.58
C GLY A 70 -37.90 15.43 24.26
N THR A 71 -38.02 14.21 23.79
CA THR A 71 -38.76 13.14 24.43
C THR A 71 -37.79 12.29 25.23
N PHE A 72 -38.16 12.00 26.47
CA PHE A 72 -37.35 11.28 27.44
C PHE A 72 -38.04 9.98 27.81
N VAL A 73 -37.27 8.90 27.88
CA VAL A 73 -37.74 7.62 28.43
C VAL A 73 -36.96 7.33 29.70
N VAL A 74 -37.67 7.22 30.80
CA VAL A 74 -37.10 6.95 32.12
C VAL A 74 -37.56 5.59 32.65
N LEU A 75 -36.75 4.98 33.50
CA LEU A 75 -37.03 3.73 34.20
C LEU A 75 -37.01 3.99 35.70
N LYS A 76 -38.10 3.63 36.39
CA LYS A 76 -38.14 3.64 37.85
C LYS A 76 -37.42 2.41 38.40
N THR A 77 -36.46 2.64 39.28
CA THR A 77 -35.67 1.60 39.96
C THR A 77 -35.79 1.75 41.47
N SER A 78 -35.31 0.77 42.24
CA SER A 78 -35.21 0.89 43.71
C SER A 78 -34.35 2.07 44.15
N ASN A 79 -33.37 2.45 43.32
CA ASN A 79 -32.35 3.45 43.65
C ASN A 79 -32.65 4.82 43.03
N GLY A 80 -33.88 5.04 42.56
CA GLY A 80 -34.31 6.29 41.92
C GLY A 80 -34.73 6.11 40.46
N ILE A 81 -34.71 7.20 39.71
CA ILE A 81 -35.18 7.23 38.32
C ILE A 81 -33.96 7.29 37.40
N LYS A 82 -33.88 6.37 36.44
CA LYS A 82 -32.78 6.28 35.48
C LYS A 82 -33.23 6.73 34.09
N LEU A 83 -32.40 7.47 33.37
CA LEU A 83 -32.64 7.82 31.98
C LEU A 83 -32.21 6.68 31.05
N VAL A 84 -33.12 6.23 30.19
CA VAL A 84 -32.93 5.08 29.30
C VAL A 84 -32.51 5.52 27.90
N THR A 85 -33.22 6.51 27.35
CA THR A 85 -32.95 7.10 26.03
C THR A 85 -33.60 8.48 25.97
N VAL A 86 -33.14 9.30 25.03
CA VAL A 86 -33.65 10.65 24.78
C VAL A 86 -33.55 10.97 23.30
N TRP A 87 -34.53 11.65 22.73
CA TRP A 87 -34.44 12.19 21.38
C TRP A 87 -35.04 13.56 21.24
N ARG A 88 -34.67 14.26 20.17
CA ARG A 88 -35.21 15.58 19.84
C ARG A 88 -36.63 15.45 19.26
N ASN A 89 -37.47 16.45 19.53
CA ASN A 89 -38.87 16.49 19.09
C ASN A 89 -39.06 16.87 17.61
N ASP A 90 -37.96 17.08 16.87
CA ASP A 90 -37.95 17.51 15.47
C ASP A 90 -37.95 16.33 14.48
N GLN A 91 -38.08 15.08 14.95
CA GLN A 91 -37.93 13.86 14.15
C GLN A 91 -38.96 12.78 14.54
N ASP A 92 -39.69 12.24 13.55
CA ASP A 92 -40.81 11.28 13.76
C ASP A 92 -40.40 9.79 13.84
N THR A 93 -39.13 9.43 13.58
CA THR A 93 -38.70 8.03 13.43
C THR A 93 -37.57 7.64 14.38
N GLU A 94 -37.94 7.19 15.58
CA GLU A 94 -36.97 7.04 16.68
C GLU A 94 -36.55 5.60 17.00
N PHE A 95 -37.51 4.68 17.05
CA PHE A 95 -37.29 3.35 17.61
C PHE A 95 -36.22 2.54 16.86
N TYR A 96 -36.28 2.55 15.53
CA TYR A 96 -35.36 1.77 14.69
C TYR A 96 -33.94 2.33 14.68
N LEU A 97 -33.77 3.66 14.71
CA LEU A 97 -32.44 4.26 14.73
C LEU A 97 -31.71 3.96 16.05
N SER A 98 -32.41 4.06 17.19
CA SER A 98 -31.87 3.73 18.51
C SER A 98 -31.39 2.29 18.62
N GLU A 99 -32.22 1.33 18.15
CA GLU A 99 -31.86 -0.08 18.21
C GLU A 99 -30.70 -0.42 17.26
N VAL A 100 -30.65 0.16 16.07
CA VAL A 100 -29.52 -0.04 15.13
C VAL A 100 -28.22 0.52 15.72
N MET A 101 -28.21 1.74 16.27
CA MET A 101 -27.01 2.31 16.92
C MET A 101 -26.49 1.40 18.04
N LYS A 102 -27.40 0.95 18.92
CA LYS A 102 -27.05 0.09 20.04
C LYS A 102 -26.47 -1.25 19.60
N ASN A 103 -27.00 -1.85 18.54
CA ASN A 103 -26.47 -3.11 18.00
C ASN A 103 -25.11 -2.89 17.34
N LEU A 104 -24.98 -1.89 16.46
CA LEU A 104 -23.70 -1.56 15.82
C LEU A 104 -22.60 -1.26 16.84
N ARG A 105 -22.91 -0.55 17.93
CA ARG A 105 -21.93 -0.31 19.00
C ARG A 105 -21.53 -1.58 19.73
N LYS A 106 -22.48 -2.46 20.05
CA LYS A 106 -22.18 -3.75 20.69
C LYS A 106 -21.31 -4.63 19.81
N ASP A 107 -21.48 -4.53 18.50
CA ASP A 107 -20.68 -5.24 17.50
C ASP A 107 -19.32 -4.54 17.24
N GLY A 108 -19.06 -3.38 17.86
CA GLY A 108 -17.82 -2.61 17.72
C GLY A 108 -17.73 -1.76 16.45
N GLU A 109 -18.82 -1.68 15.68
CA GLU A 109 -18.89 -0.97 14.40
C GLU A 109 -19.25 0.51 14.52
N LEU A 110 -19.62 0.93 15.74
CA LEU A 110 -19.99 2.29 16.07
C LEU A 110 -19.41 2.66 17.44
N THR A 111 -18.83 3.84 17.56
CA THR A 111 -18.35 4.37 18.84
C THR A 111 -19.05 5.68 19.18
N THR A 112 -18.95 6.07 20.44
CA THR A 112 -19.48 7.36 20.92
C THR A 112 -18.85 8.53 20.17
N GLU A 113 -17.56 8.44 19.83
CA GLU A 113 -16.82 9.45 19.07
C GLU A 113 -17.37 9.59 17.64
N ILE A 114 -17.61 8.46 16.96
CA ILE A 114 -18.23 8.48 15.63
C ILE A 114 -19.60 9.15 15.69
N LEU A 115 -20.40 8.89 16.73
CA LEU A 115 -21.71 9.52 16.88
C LEU A 115 -21.63 11.02 17.16
N LEU A 116 -20.61 11.49 17.89
CA LEU A 116 -20.33 12.92 18.06
C LEU A 116 -19.97 13.58 16.73
N ASP A 117 -19.14 12.94 15.91
CA ASP A 117 -18.78 13.44 14.58
C ASP A 117 -19.98 13.49 13.62
N LEU A 118 -20.95 12.59 13.81
CA LEU A 118 -22.18 12.53 13.03
C LEU A 118 -23.28 13.47 13.54
N HIS A 119 -23.14 14.05 14.73
CA HIS A 119 -24.14 14.95 15.31
C HIS A 119 -24.53 16.13 14.39
N PRO A 120 -23.59 16.84 13.72
CA PRO A 120 -23.95 17.91 12.80
C PRO A 120 -24.84 17.45 11.64
N LYS A 121 -24.63 16.22 11.13
CA LYS A 121 -25.45 15.62 10.07
C LYS A 121 -26.85 15.23 10.57
N TYR A 122 -26.94 14.82 11.83
CA TYR A 122 -28.24 14.59 12.48
C TYR A 122 -29.02 15.89 12.60
N VAL A 123 -28.39 16.96 13.10
CA VAL A 123 -29.04 18.28 13.29
C VAL A 123 -29.46 18.92 11.96
N SER A 124 -28.68 18.73 10.90
CA SER A 124 -29.03 19.24 9.56
C SER A 124 -30.10 18.42 8.84
N GLY A 125 -30.57 17.32 9.43
CA GLY A 125 -31.57 16.43 8.83
C GLY A 125 -31.02 15.51 7.74
N GLN A 126 -29.70 15.36 7.64
CA GLN A 126 -29.06 14.42 6.71
C GLN A 126 -28.98 12.99 7.26
N LEU A 127 -29.10 12.82 8.57
CA LEU A 127 -29.08 11.53 9.26
C LEU A 127 -30.34 11.38 10.12
N THR A 128 -31.45 10.99 9.49
CA THR A 128 -32.77 10.93 10.15
C THR A 128 -33.24 9.51 10.36
N LYS A 129 -32.80 8.59 9.49
CA LYS A 129 -33.20 7.19 9.47
C LYS A 129 -32.00 6.29 9.72
N HIS A 130 -32.28 5.05 10.12
CA HIS A 130 -31.28 4.00 10.25
C HIS A 130 -30.54 3.73 8.93
N SER A 131 -31.22 3.86 7.78
CA SER A 131 -30.61 3.75 6.45
C SER A 131 -29.50 4.78 6.22
N ASP A 132 -29.71 6.02 6.70
CA ASP A 132 -28.76 7.11 6.53
C ASP A 132 -27.48 6.83 7.32
N LEU A 133 -27.63 6.35 8.56
CA LEU A 133 -26.51 5.92 9.40
C LEU A 133 -25.71 4.78 8.75
N VAL A 134 -26.38 3.74 8.25
CA VAL A 134 -25.70 2.60 7.61
C VAL A 134 -24.95 3.03 6.35
N ASN A 135 -25.56 3.89 5.53
CA ASN A 135 -24.93 4.42 4.32
C ASN A 135 -23.69 5.26 4.65
N GLU A 136 -23.78 6.13 5.65
CA GLU A 136 -22.69 6.98 6.08
C GLU A 136 -21.50 6.16 6.62
N LEU A 137 -21.76 5.16 7.47
CA LEU A 137 -20.73 4.26 7.98
C LEU A 137 -20.07 3.45 6.85
N SER A 138 -20.86 2.99 5.87
CA SER A 138 -20.34 2.27 4.70
C SER A 138 -19.41 3.15 3.86
N GLN A 139 -19.80 4.40 3.60
CA GLN A 139 -18.99 5.35 2.84
C GLN A 139 -17.68 5.69 3.57
N ASN A 140 -17.74 5.96 4.88
CA ASN A 140 -16.56 6.28 5.66
C ASN A 140 -15.54 5.12 5.65
N LYS A 141 -16.01 3.88 5.88
CA LYS A 141 -15.16 2.68 5.79
C LYS A 141 -14.54 2.51 4.40
N ALA A 142 -15.32 2.70 3.34
CA ALA A 142 -14.80 2.63 1.97
C ALA A 142 -13.69 3.65 1.73
N SER A 143 -13.88 4.90 2.15
CA SER A 143 -12.86 5.96 2.03
C SER A 143 -11.58 5.64 2.79
N VAL A 144 -11.69 5.15 4.04
CA VAL A 144 -10.52 4.75 4.84
C VAL A 144 -9.74 3.63 4.16
N HIS A 145 -10.43 2.60 3.66
CA HIS A 145 -9.79 1.49 2.95
C HIS A 145 -9.13 1.92 1.63
N ILE A 146 -9.78 2.79 0.86
CA ILE A 146 -9.23 3.34 -0.39
C ILE A 146 -7.94 4.13 -0.09
N ASN A 147 -7.96 5.00 0.90
CA ASN A 147 -6.78 5.79 1.28
C ASN A 147 -5.61 4.91 1.74
N ALA A 148 -5.90 3.88 2.53
CA ALA A 148 -4.87 2.92 2.96
C ALA A 148 -4.28 2.13 1.78
N MET A 149 -5.10 1.78 0.79
CA MET A 149 -4.66 1.10 -0.42
C MET A 149 -3.81 2.03 -1.31
N GLN A 150 -4.21 3.30 -1.46
CA GLN A 150 -3.44 4.31 -2.19
C GLN A 150 -2.05 4.52 -1.57
N LEU A 151 -1.96 4.71 -0.25
CA LEU A 151 -0.67 4.85 0.45
C LEU A 151 0.26 3.64 0.21
N LYS A 152 -0.28 2.42 0.28
CA LYS A 152 0.51 1.21 -0.02
C LYS A 152 0.96 1.16 -1.48
N THR A 153 0.09 1.59 -2.40
CA THR A 153 0.38 1.62 -3.84
C THR A 153 1.48 2.62 -4.14
N ASP A 154 1.41 3.82 -3.57
CA ASP A 154 2.42 4.88 -3.75
C ASP A 154 3.80 4.43 -3.22
N LEU A 155 3.84 3.83 -2.03
CA LEU A 155 5.07 3.27 -1.47
C LEU A 155 5.66 2.17 -2.37
N PHE A 156 4.82 1.32 -2.94
CA PHE A 156 5.26 0.25 -3.84
C PHE A 156 5.78 0.80 -5.18
N VAL A 157 5.07 1.76 -5.77
CA VAL A 157 5.49 2.44 -7.00
C VAL A 157 6.82 3.15 -6.82
N ASP A 158 7.03 3.84 -5.68
CA ASP A 158 8.29 4.49 -5.37
C ASP A 158 9.45 3.51 -5.22
N LYS A 159 9.20 2.35 -4.59
CA LYS A 159 10.20 1.29 -4.50
C LYS A 159 10.59 0.77 -5.88
N LEU A 160 9.60 0.45 -6.72
CA LEU A 160 9.84 0.01 -8.10
C LEU A 160 10.61 1.03 -8.93
N ARG A 161 10.31 2.33 -8.78
CA ARG A 161 11.03 3.41 -9.46
C ARG A 161 12.51 3.44 -9.06
N ARG A 162 12.83 3.25 -7.77
CA ARG A 162 14.22 3.22 -7.30
C ARG A 162 14.98 2.01 -7.84
N GLU A 163 14.40 0.81 -7.74
CA GLU A 163 15.01 -0.42 -8.26
C GLU A 163 15.23 -0.31 -9.79
N HIS A 164 14.25 0.23 -10.51
CA HIS A 164 14.38 0.46 -11.95
C HIS A 164 15.47 1.50 -12.27
N ALA A 165 15.58 2.58 -11.51
CA ALA A 165 16.61 3.59 -11.71
C ALA A 165 18.02 3.04 -11.44
N GLU A 166 18.19 2.25 -10.38
CA GLU A 166 19.46 1.58 -10.05
C GLU A 166 19.85 0.57 -11.12
N SER A 167 18.91 -0.31 -11.52
CA SER A 167 19.14 -1.28 -12.59
C SER A 167 19.45 -0.59 -13.91
N SER A 168 18.74 0.48 -14.24
CA SER A 168 19.01 1.26 -15.45
C SER A 168 20.42 1.85 -15.41
N LYS A 169 20.83 2.43 -14.29
CA LYS A 169 22.17 3.01 -14.14
C LYS A 169 23.27 1.95 -14.29
N ALA A 170 23.12 0.80 -13.64
CA ALA A 170 24.07 -0.31 -13.75
C ALA A 170 24.23 -0.79 -15.20
N LEU A 171 23.10 -0.95 -15.92
CA LEU A 171 23.12 -1.37 -17.32
C LEU A 171 23.80 -0.32 -18.22
N HIS A 172 23.59 0.98 -17.95
CA HIS A 172 24.25 2.05 -18.71
C HIS A 172 25.77 2.05 -18.49
N GLU A 173 26.22 1.85 -17.25
CA GLU A 173 27.66 1.76 -16.91
C GLU A 173 28.31 0.54 -17.59
N GLU A 174 27.62 -0.61 -17.60
CA GLU A 174 28.08 -1.81 -18.28
C GLU A 174 28.20 -1.63 -19.80
N ILE A 175 27.17 -1.06 -20.44
CA ILE A 175 27.20 -0.74 -21.86
C ILE A 175 28.36 0.23 -22.19
N GLN A 176 28.61 1.22 -21.33
CA GLN A 176 29.70 2.16 -21.53
C GLN A 176 31.07 1.48 -21.42
N SER A 177 31.25 0.59 -20.44
CA SER A 177 32.48 -0.20 -20.27
C SER A 177 32.75 -1.10 -21.48
N LEU A 178 31.74 -1.83 -21.96
CA LEU A 178 31.83 -2.71 -23.13
C LEU A 178 32.17 -1.92 -24.41
N LYS A 179 31.58 -0.73 -24.58
CA LYS A 179 31.92 0.17 -25.70
C LYS A 179 33.37 0.62 -25.66
N GLN A 180 33.88 1.00 -24.49
CA GLN A 180 35.29 1.40 -24.33
C GLN A 180 36.26 0.23 -24.57
N GLU A 181 35.93 -0.98 -24.12
CA GLU A 181 36.76 -2.16 -24.39
C GLU A 181 36.84 -2.43 -25.89
N LEU A 182 35.71 -2.32 -26.59
CA LEU A 182 35.65 -2.47 -28.04
C LEU A 182 36.46 -1.41 -28.79
N GLU A 183 36.36 -0.14 -28.40
CA GLU A 183 37.11 0.95 -29.02
C GLU A 183 38.63 0.76 -28.83
N LYS A 184 39.06 0.30 -27.65
CA LYS A 184 40.47 -0.06 -27.40
C LYS A 184 40.94 -1.22 -28.30
N GLU A 185 40.08 -2.18 -28.61
CA GLU A 185 40.45 -3.25 -29.57
C GLU A 185 40.67 -2.69 -30.97
N GLN A 186 39.79 -1.80 -31.43
CA GLN A 186 39.90 -1.16 -32.73
C GLN A 186 41.18 -0.32 -32.84
N LEU A 187 41.51 0.45 -31.79
CA LEU A 187 42.75 1.21 -31.73
C LEU A 187 44.00 0.30 -31.76
N ARG A 188 43.97 -0.84 -31.06
CA ARG A 188 45.09 -1.80 -31.04
C ARG A 188 45.31 -2.53 -32.36
N ALA A 189 44.25 -2.72 -33.16
CA ALA A 189 44.36 -3.27 -34.50
C ALA A 189 45.14 -2.33 -35.45
N GLY A 190 45.11 -1.01 -35.18
CA GLY A 190 45.77 0.00 -36.00
C GLY A 190 45.12 0.20 -37.37
N THR A 191 45.75 0.98 -38.25
CA THR A 191 45.21 1.29 -39.60
C THR A 191 45.38 0.16 -40.62
N SER A 192 46.13 -0.88 -40.30
CA SER A 192 46.45 -1.99 -41.22
C SER A 192 45.61 -3.25 -40.98
N GLN A 193 44.79 -3.29 -39.93
CA GLN A 193 43.91 -4.41 -39.60
C GLN A 193 42.46 -3.95 -39.34
N VAL A 194 41.51 -4.82 -39.65
CA VAL A 194 40.07 -4.67 -39.41
C VAL A 194 39.64 -5.67 -38.35
N VAL A 195 38.87 -5.21 -37.37
CA VAL A 195 38.27 -6.08 -36.36
C VAL A 195 37.00 -6.70 -36.91
N THR A 196 36.99 -8.01 -37.10
CA THR A 196 35.80 -8.79 -37.50
C THR A 196 35.18 -9.46 -36.28
N LYS A 197 33.85 -9.48 -36.20
CA LYS A 197 33.09 -10.11 -35.11
C LYS A 197 32.20 -11.22 -35.65
N THR A 198 32.01 -12.26 -34.86
CA THR A 198 31.03 -13.32 -35.16
C THR A 198 29.63 -12.94 -34.72
N ALA A 199 28.64 -13.71 -35.19
CA ALA A 199 27.36 -13.79 -34.50
C ALA A 199 27.55 -14.46 -33.12
N PRO A 200 26.67 -14.20 -32.13
CA PRO A 200 26.69 -14.88 -30.84
C PRO A 200 26.51 -16.40 -30.98
N ASP A 201 27.32 -17.18 -30.26
CA ASP A 201 27.10 -18.62 -30.05
C ASP A 201 27.54 -19.05 -28.65
N ILE A 202 27.03 -20.17 -28.14
CA ILE A 202 27.32 -20.66 -26.79
C ILE A 202 28.73 -21.26 -26.75
N LEU A 203 29.57 -20.77 -25.83
CA LEU A 203 30.90 -21.33 -25.59
C LEU A 203 30.81 -22.62 -24.77
N VAL A 204 31.19 -23.76 -25.35
CA VAL A 204 31.07 -25.07 -24.70
C VAL A 204 32.33 -25.44 -23.92
N SER A 205 33.51 -25.14 -24.46
CA SER A 205 34.76 -25.49 -23.78
C SER A 205 35.91 -24.55 -24.13
N VAL A 206 36.88 -24.47 -23.23
CA VAL A 206 38.14 -23.72 -23.39
C VAL A 206 39.31 -24.63 -23.06
N GLU A 207 40.09 -25.01 -24.07
CA GLU A 207 41.33 -25.77 -23.90
C GLU A 207 42.55 -24.85 -23.96
N ILE A 208 43.56 -25.09 -23.13
CA ILE A 208 44.75 -24.24 -23.03
C ILE A 208 46.01 -25.05 -23.34
N GLY A 209 46.94 -24.46 -24.07
CA GLY A 209 48.27 -25.04 -24.30
C GLY A 209 48.27 -26.17 -25.33
N LYS A 210 47.14 -26.41 -26.00
CA LYS A 210 47.02 -27.36 -27.09
C LYS A 210 47.76 -26.80 -28.31
N VAL A 211 48.59 -27.63 -28.93
CA VAL A 211 49.37 -27.23 -30.10
C VAL A 211 48.46 -27.19 -31.32
N HIS A 212 48.30 -26.01 -31.91
CA HIS A 212 47.66 -25.82 -33.21
C HIS A 212 48.68 -25.20 -34.16
N ARG A 213 48.93 -25.87 -35.30
CA ARG A 213 49.92 -25.45 -36.32
C ARG A 213 51.29 -25.06 -35.72
N GLY A 214 51.78 -25.91 -34.81
CA GLY A 214 53.10 -25.77 -34.20
C GLY A 214 53.20 -24.70 -33.11
N SER A 215 52.10 -24.07 -32.69
CA SER A 215 52.11 -23.11 -31.58
C SER A 215 51.12 -23.51 -30.48
N PRO A 216 51.45 -23.31 -29.20
CA PRO A 216 50.49 -23.48 -28.11
C PRO A 216 49.41 -22.40 -28.20
N CYS A 217 48.15 -22.85 -28.21
CA CYS A 217 47.00 -21.99 -28.36
C CYS A 217 45.99 -22.18 -27.21
N THR A 218 45.19 -21.15 -27.01
CA THR A 218 43.87 -21.27 -26.39
C THR A 218 42.89 -21.65 -27.48
N ILE A 219 42.09 -22.69 -27.25
CA ILE A 219 41.10 -23.22 -28.19
C ILE A 219 39.72 -23.07 -27.56
N LEU A 220 38.85 -22.31 -28.21
CA LEU A 220 37.44 -22.20 -27.87
C LEU A 220 36.66 -23.18 -28.74
N THR A 221 35.73 -23.94 -28.16
CA THR A 221 34.77 -24.74 -28.92
C THR A 221 33.37 -24.20 -28.71
N MET A 222 32.73 -23.77 -29.79
CA MET A 222 31.36 -23.27 -29.78
C MET A 222 30.35 -24.43 -29.89
N LYS A 223 29.09 -24.18 -29.53
CA LYS A 223 28.02 -25.18 -29.59
C LYS A 223 27.74 -25.66 -31.02
N ASN A 224 27.93 -24.81 -32.03
CA ASN A 224 27.84 -25.22 -33.43
C ASN A 224 29.02 -26.11 -33.90
N GLY A 225 29.97 -26.44 -33.02
CA GLY A 225 31.16 -27.24 -33.32
C GLY A 225 32.33 -26.45 -33.88
N GLN A 226 32.17 -25.15 -34.16
CA GLN A 226 33.24 -24.28 -34.64
C GLN A 226 34.30 -24.09 -33.55
N GLN A 227 35.56 -24.16 -33.96
CA GLN A 227 36.70 -23.94 -33.06
C GLN A 227 37.43 -22.65 -33.40
N TRP A 228 37.85 -21.94 -32.36
CA TRP A 228 38.63 -20.71 -32.46
C TRP A 228 39.97 -20.83 -31.73
N PHE A 229 41.05 -20.39 -32.37
CA PHE A 229 42.43 -20.56 -31.92
C PHE A 229 43.09 -19.21 -31.66
N MET A 230 43.77 -19.07 -30.53
CA MET A 230 44.59 -17.89 -30.22
C MET A 230 45.95 -18.32 -29.67
N LYS A 231 47.02 -17.94 -30.36
CA LYS A 231 48.40 -18.22 -29.93
C LYS A 231 48.72 -17.45 -28.66
N THR A 232 48.93 -18.18 -27.56
CA THR A 232 49.08 -17.59 -26.21
C THR A 232 50.37 -16.79 -26.08
N SER A 233 51.48 -17.30 -26.60
CA SER A 233 52.81 -16.66 -26.52
C SER A 233 52.89 -15.29 -27.18
N THR A 234 52.02 -15.02 -28.16
CA THR A 234 52.04 -13.78 -28.94
C THR A 234 50.92 -12.84 -28.53
N PHE A 235 49.69 -13.36 -28.40
CA PHE A 235 48.49 -12.54 -28.29
C PHE A 235 47.86 -12.51 -26.89
N ASP A 236 48.25 -13.42 -25.99
CA ASP A 236 47.72 -13.52 -24.63
C ASP A 236 48.81 -13.89 -23.61
N LYS A 237 49.91 -13.13 -23.62
CA LYS A 237 51.09 -13.38 -22.77
C LYS A 237 50.77 -13.46 -21.28
N THR A 238 49.76 -12.71 -20.84
CA THR A 238 49.31 -12.65 -19.44
C THR A 238 48.17 -13.63 -19.13
N GLY A 239 47.67 -14.36 -20.12
CA GLY A 239 46.53 -15.27 -19.97
C GLY A 239 45.20 -14.58 -19.68
N THR A 240 45.09 -13.26 -19.91
CA THR A 240 43.92 -12.47 -19.58
C THR A 240 42.72 -12.87 -20.42
N VAL A 241 42.90 -13.00 -21.74
CA VAL A 241 41.82 -13.39 -22.66
C VAL A 241 41.41 -14.84 -22.41
N THR A 242 42.37 -15.71 -22.12
CA THR A 242 42.10 -17.11 -21.78
C THR A 242 41.29 -17.26 -20.49
N ARG A 243 41.58 -16.44 -19.46
CA ARG A 243 40.82 -16.44 -18.21
C ARG A 243 39.41 -15.89 -18.42
N LYS A 244 39.27 -14.83 -19.23
CA LYS A 244 37.98 -14.28 -19.66
C LYS A 244 37.14 -15.35 -20.34
N ALA A 245 37.70 -16.05 -21.33
CA ALA A 245 37.03 -17.15 -22.02
C ALA A 245 36.55 -18.26 -21.05
N LYS A 246 37.38 -18.65 -20.07
CA LYS A 246 37.00 -19.65 -19.08
C LYS A 246 35.80 -19.25 -18.23
N ALA A 247 35.68 -17.97 -17.88
CA ALA A 247 34.54 -17.46 -17.12
C ALA A 247 33.23 -17.47 -17.93
N LEU A 248 33.31 -17.50 -19.26
CA LEU A 248 32.17 -17.43 -20.18
C LEU A 248 31.71 -18.81 -20.68
N ILE A 249 32.23 -19.91 -20.14
CA ILE A 249 31.76 -21.25 -20.50
C ILE A 249 30.26 -21.37 -20.16
N GLY A 250 29.46 -21.86 -21.11
CA GLY A 250 28.01 -22.00 -21.01
C GLY A 250 27.22 -20.74 -21.42
N HIS A 251 27.89 -19.61 -21.64
CA HIS A 251 27.24 -18.33 -21.99
C HIS A 251 27.31 -18.09 -23.51
N PRO A 252 26.38 -17.32 -24.08
CA PRO A 252 26.49 -16.82 -25.45
C PRO A 252 27.64 -15.82 -25.52
N VAL A 253 28.53 -15.99 -26.51
CA VAL A 253 29.71 -15.15 -26.69
C VAL A 253 29.88 -14.72 -28.14
N VAL A 254 30.51 -13.56 -28.31
CA VAL A 254 31.04 -13.09 -29.59
C VAL A 254 32.56 -13.14 -29.53
N VAL A 255 33.18 -13.66 -30.58
CA VAL A 255 34.64 -13.63 -30.73
C VAL A 255 35.03 -12.57 -31.74
N THR A 256 36.14 -11.89 -31.45
CA THR A 256 36.74 -10.90 -32.35
C THR A 256 37.99 -11.46 -32.98
N SER A 257 38.26 -11.08 -34.23
CA SER A 257 39.46 -11.43 -34.98
C SER A 257 40.04 -10.16 -35.59
N TRP A 258 41.36 -10.10 -35.75
CA TRP A 258 42.00 -8.98 -36.45
C TRP A 258 42.45 -9.45 -37.83
N ASP A 259 41.73 -9.07 -38.88
CA ASP A 259 42.05 -9.40 -40.27
C ASP A 259 42.85 -8.27 -40.93
N PRO A 260 43.82 -8.53 -41.83
CA PRO A 260 44.51 -7.45 -42.54
C PRO A 260 43.55 -6.68 -43.44
N VAL A 261 43.66 -5.35 -43.51
CA VAL A 261 42.79 -4.51 -44.37
C VAL A 261 42.84 -4.94 -45.83
N ARG A 262 44.01 -5.35 -46.31
CA ARG A 262 44.21 -5.80 -47.71
C ARG A 262 43.74 -7.24 -47.96
N GLU A 263 43.46 -8.01 -46.91
CA GLU A 263 42.98 -9.40 -46.99
C GLU A 263 41.89 -9.67 -45.94
N PRO A 264 40.70 -9.03 -46.04
CA PRO A 264 39.62 -9.22 -45.07
C PRO A 264 39.21 -10.70 -44.96
N GLY A 265 39.01 -11.17 -43.73
CA GLY A 265 38.66 -12.56 -43.47
C GLY A 265 39.83 -13.54 -43.38
N LYS A 266 41.09 -13.11 -43.60
CA LYS A 266 42.25 -14.01 -43.66
C LYS A 266 42.40 -14.87 -42.40
N TRP A 267 42.30 -14.25 -41.23
CA TRP A 267 42.49 -14.91 -39.93
C TRP A 267 41.16 -15.41 -39.37
N SER A 268 40.08 -14.65 -39.49
CA SER A 268 38.76 -15.07 -38.99
C SER A 268 38.23 -16.32 -39.71
N LYS A 269 38.39 -16.45 -41.03
CA LYS A 269 38.00 -17.67 -41.78
C LYS A 269 38.86 -18.89 -41.44
N GLN A 270 40.08 -18.67 -40.94
CA GLN A 270 40.95 -19.74 -40.45
C GLN A 270 40.68 -20.10 -38.98
N GLY A 271 39.67 -19.48 -38.36
CA GLY A 271 39.30 -19.71 -36.97
C GLY A 271 40.26 -19.06 -35.98
N TYR A 272 41.07 -18.07 -36.37
CA TYR A 272 41.88 -17.35 -35.38
C TYR A 272 41.06 -16.25 -34.72
N PHE A 273 41.14 -16.16 -33.39
CA PHE A 273 40.52 -15.07 -32.63
C PHE A 273 41.55 -14.28 -31.85
N ARG A 274 41.13 -13.09 -31.43
CA ARG A 274 41.91 -12.13 -30.67
C ARG A 274 41.37 -11.93 -29.27
N ASN A 275 40.05 -11.85 -29.13
CA ASN A 275 39.36 -11.68 -27.87
C ASN A 275 37.96 -12.30 -27.92
N VAL A 276 37.34 -12.39 -26.75
CA VAL A 276 36.00 -12.95 -26.55
C VAL A 276 35.21 -12.02 -25.63
N PHE A 277 33.93 -11.86 -25.92
CA PHE A 277 32.99 -11.02 -25.19
C PHE A 277 31.73 -11.81 -24.92
N GLU A 278 31.11 -11.59 -23.78
CA GLU A 278 29.73 -12.02 -23.56
C GLU A 278 28.79 -11.26 -24.49
N ALA A 279 27.78 -11.95 -25.01
CA ALA A 279 26.86 -11.46 -26.03
C ALA A 279 25.51 -11.03 -25.47
#